data_AF-A0A972MRE1-F1
#
_entry.id   AF-A0A972MRE1-F1
#
_cell.length_a   1.000
_cell.length_b   1.000
_cell.length_c   1.000
_cell.angle_alpha   90.00
_cell.angle_beta   90.00
_cell.angle_gamma   90.00
#
_symmetry.space_group_name_H-M   'P 1'
#
loop_
_entity.id
_entity.type
_entity.pdbx_description
1 polymer ?
#
loop_
_entity_poly.entity_id
_entity_poly.type
_entity_poly.pdbx_seq_one_letter_code
_entity_poly.pdbx_strand_id
1 'polypeptide(L)'
;MKTRRDVERLKSEWECDPIWDLEDTEGFEEYREELLAFRLQKEKEWRKERERRFLRYAKDLGLSKNLELARYLEALERKIETLEEKVLELTETVGRNRREGRLI
;
A
#
# COMPACT_ATOMS: atom_id res chain seq x y z
N MET A 1 13.37 28.76 6.52
CA MET A 1 12.20 28.81 5.62
C MET A 1 12.40 27.79 4.52
N LYS A 2 11.48 26.83 4.37
CA LYS A 2 11.50 25.88 3.25
C LYS A 2 10.97 26.56 2.00
N THR A 3 11.46 26.14 0.84
CA THR A 3 11.04 26.71 -0.44
C THR A 3 9.87 25.93 -1.02
N ARG A 4 9.18 26.51 -2.00
CA ARG A 4 8.14 25.79 -2.76
C ARG A 4 8.64 24.47 -3.36
N ARG A 5 9.91 24.44 -3.80
CA ARG A 5 10.54 23.23 -4.34
C ARG A 5 10.70 22.13 -3.29
N ASP A 6 10.93 22.51 -2.02
CA ASP A 6 11.03 21.55 -0.93
C ASP A 6 9.66 20.91 -0.63
N VAL A 7 8.58 21.68 -0.72
CA VAL A 7 7.20 21.20 -0.56
C VAL A 7 6.85 20.15 -1.63
N GLU A 8 7.16 20.43 -2.90
CA GLU A 8 6.89 19.48 -4.00
C GLU A 8 7.73 18.21 -3.91
N ARG A 9 8.96 18.31 -3.39
CA ARG A 9 9.79 17.13 -3.10
C ARG A 9 9.17 16.28 -1.98
N LEU A 10 8.76 16.92 -0.89
CA LEU A 10 8.12 16.24 0.24
C LEU A 10 6.83 15.51 -0.19
N LYS A 11 5.99 16.15 -1.03
CA LYS A 11 4.80 15.49 -1.62
C LYS A 11 5.15 14.24 -2.41
N SER A 12 6.20 14.31 -3.24
CA SER A 12 6.66 13.17 -4.04
C SER A 12 7.18 12.02 -3.18
N GLU A 13 7.96 12.33 -2.13
CA GLU A 13 8.49 11.34 -1.19
C GLU A 13 7.36 10.63 -0.43
N TRP A 14 6.40 11.42 0.07
CA TRP A 14 5.21 10.87 0.74
C TRP A 14 4.32 10.06 -0.20
N GLU A 15 4.18 10.45 -1.47
CA GLU A 15 3.38 9.69 -2.44
C GLU A 15 3.95 8.29 -2.70
N CYS A 16 5.27 8.12 -2.59
CA CYS A 16 5.94 6.82 -2.70
C CYS A 16 5.70 5.93 -1.46
N ASP A 17 5.64 6.51 -0.26
CA ASP A 17 5.46 5.78 1.01
C ASP A 17 4.54 6.55 1.99
N PRO A 18 3.21 6.52 1.78
CA PRO A 18 2.26 7.37 2.51
C PRO A 18 1.90 6.78 3.88
N ILE A 19 2.88 6.58 4.75
CA ILE A 19 2.72 5.93 6.07
C ILE A 19 2.64 6.92 7.25
N TRP A 20 2.93 8.21 7.03
CA TRP A 20 2.90 9.25 8.06
C TRP A 20 1.99 10.43 7.68
N ASP A 21 1.65 11.26 8.67
CA ASP A 21 0.86 12.48 8.49
C ASP A 21 1.73 13.58 7.85
N LEU A 22 1.51 13.81 6.55
CA LEU A 22 2.33 14.70 5.72
C LEU A 22 2.40 16.13 6.28
N GLU A 23 1.29 16.64 6.78
CA GLU A 23 1.12 18.00 7.28
C GLU A 23 1.86 18.29 8.59
N ASP A 24 2.25 17.25 9.33
CA ASP A 24 2.97 17.38 10.60
C ASP A 24 4.49 17.21 10.41
N THR A 25 4.98 17.29 9.17
CA THR A 25 6.42 17.25 8.85
C THR A 25 7.12 18.51 9.37
N GLU A 26 8.10 18.33 10.25
CA GLU A 26 8.86 19.41 10.88
C GLU A 26 9.56 20.32 9.84
N GLY A 27 9.45 21.64 10.05
CA GLY A 27 10.01 22.67 9.19
C GLY A 27 9.14 23.05 7.99
N PHE A 28 7.93 22.49 7.87
CA PHE A 28 6.94 22.81 6.83
C PHE A 28 5.62 23.37 7.40
N GLU A 29 5.64 23.92 8.61
CA GLU A 29 4.45 24.39 9.34
C GLU A 29 3.68 25.45 8.56
N GLU A 30 4.38 26.32 7.82
CA GLU A 30 3.79 27.33 6.93
C GLU A 30 2.94 26.73 5.78
N TYR A 31 3.17 25.46 5.43
CA TYR A 31 2.49 24.74 4.36
C TYR A 31 1.50 23.69 4.87
N ARG A 32 1.23 23.65 6.18
CA ARG A 32 0.42 22.61 6.83
C ARG A 32 -0.94 22.40 6.18
N GLU A 33 -1.68 23.49 5.93
CA GLU A 33 -3.01 23.41 5.31
C GLU A 33 -2.96 22.83 3.89
N GLU A 34 -1.95 23.20 3.12
CA GLU A 34 -1.77 22.71 1.76
C GLU A 34 -1.39 21.22 1.74
N LEU A 35 -0.48 20.81 2.62
CA LEU A 35 -0.04 19.42 2.75
C LEU A 35 -1.21 18.52 3.18
N LEU A 36 -2.04 18.99 4.12
CA LEU A 36 -3.26 18.31 4.51
C LEU A 36 -4.23 18.17 3.34
N ALA A 37 -4.47 19.26 2.60
CA ALA A 37 -5.35 19.23 1.43
C ALA A 37 -4.84 18.25 0.36
N PHE A 38 -3.52 18.21 0.13
CA PHE A 38 -2.89 17.28 -0.80
C PHE A 38 -3.08 15.82 -0.34
N ARG A 39 -2.81 15.51 0.93
CA ARG A 39 -3.01 14.17 1.50
C ARG A 39 -4.45 13.70 1.34
N LEU A 40 -5.42 14.53 1.74
CA LEU A 40 -6.85 14.21 1.63
C LEU A 40 -7.28 14.01 0.17
N GLN A 41 -6.75 14.80 -0.77
CA GLN A 41 -7.00 14.62 -2.19
C GLN A 41 -6.48 13.26 -2.68
N LYS A 42 -5.22 12.91 -2.37
CA LYS A 42 -4.61 11.64 -2.78
C LYS A 42 -5.32 10.44 -2.18
N GLU A 43 -5.65 10.48 -0.89
CA GLU A 43 -6.43 9.43 -0.24
C GLU A 43 -7.80 9.21 -0.91
N LYS A 44 -8.46 10.29 -1.32
CA LYS A 44 -9.74 10.22 -2.04
C LYS A 44 -9.57 9.63 -3.43
N GLU A 45 -8.52 10.03 -4.17
CA GLU A 45 -8.19 9.47 -5.49
C GLU A 45 -7.89 7.98 -5.41
N TRP A 46 -7.02 7.57 -4.48
CA TRP A 46 -6.70 6.17 -4.28
C TRP A 46 -7.89 5.35 -3.81
N ARG A 47 -8.76 5.89 -2.95
CA ARG A 47 -10.00 5.22 -2.55
C ARG A 47 -10.89 4.93 -3.75
N LYS A 48 -11.13 5.94 -4.60
CA LYS A 48 -11.90 5.77 -5.84
C LYS A 48 -11.26 4.77 -6.78
N GLU A 49 -9.94 4.81 -6.91
CA GLU A 49 -9.26 3.88 -7.80
C GLU A 49 -9.32 2.44 -7.30
N ARG A 50 -9.10 2.22 -5.99
CA ARG A 50 -9.29 0.90 -5.36
C ARG A 50 -10.70 0.38 -5.58
N GLU A 51 -11.71 1.22 -5.35
CA GLU A 51 -13.11 0.85 -5.60
C GLU A 51 -13.36 0.50 -7.07
N ARG A 52 -12.81 1.29 -8.00
CA ARG A 52 -12.91 1.00 -9.44
C ARG A 52 -12.22 -0.30 -9.84
N ARG A 53 -11.05 -0.60 -9.26
CA ARG A 53 -10.34 -1.89 -9.47
C ARG A 53 -11.18 -3.05 -8.94
N PHE A 54 -11.69 -2.91 -7.71
CA PHE A 54 -12.55 -3.91 -7.08
C PHE A 54 -13.82 -4.19 -7.89
N LEU A 55 -14.50 -3.15 -8.39
CA LEU A 55 -15.69 -3.33 -9.22
C LEU A 55 -15.40 -4.01 -10.56
N ARG A 56 -14.23 -3.74 -11.16
CA ARG A 56 -13.78 -4.47 -12.36
C ARG A 56 -13.50 -5.94 -12.03
N TYR A 57 -12.75 -6.20 -10.97
CA TYR A 57 -12.50 -7.56 -10.48
C TYR A 57 -13.81 -8.33 -10.24
N ALA A 58 -14.76 -7.75 -9.51
CA ALA A 58 -16.06 -8.36 -9.28
C ALA A 58 -16.84 -8.60 -10.58
N LYS A 59 -16.73 -7.69 -11.56
CA LYS A 59 -17.35 -7.87 -12.88
C LYS A 59 -16.71 -9.00 -13.67
N ASP A 60 -15.39 -9.07 -13.70
CA ASP A 60 -14.64 -10.07 -14.45
C ASP A 60 -14.90 -11.48 -13.91
N LEU A 61 -15.17 -11.61 -12.62
CA LEU A 61 -15.61 -12.86 -11.97
C LEU A 61 -17.12 -13.15 -12.10
N GLY A 62 -17.91 -12.26 -12.72
CA GLY A 62 -19.37 -12.42 -12.80
C GLY A 62 -20.11 -12.19 -11.47
N LEU A 63 -19.43 -11.61 -10.48
CA LEU A 63 -19.91 -11.37 -9.13
C LEU A 63 -20.44 -9.94 -8.91
N SER A 64 -20.75 -9.18 -9.97
CA SER A 64 -21.26 -7.81 -9.83
C SER A 64 -22.54 -7.68 -8.98
N LYS A 65 -23.29 -8.78 -8.82
CA LYS A 65 -24.49 -8.84 -7.97
C LYS A 65 -24.23 -9.37 -6.56
N ASN A 66 -23.03 -9.86 -6.27
CA ASN A 66 -22.63 -10.39 -4.97
C ASN A 66 -21.22 -9.86 -4.62
N LEU A 67 -21.18 -8.58 -4.23
CA LEU A 67 -19.93 -7.91 -3.89
C LEU A 67 -19.29 -8.47 -2.62
N GLU A 68 -20.07 -9.02 -1.69
CA GLU A 68 -19.54 -9.65 -0.48
C GLU A 68 -18.71 -10.88 -0.81
N LEU A 69 -19.18 -11.72 -1.74
CA LEU A 69 -18.39 -12.86 -2.22
C LEU A 69 -17.13 -12.38 -2.95
N ALA A 70 -17.22 -11.33 -3.77
CA ALA A 70 -16.04 -10.76 -4.42
C ALA A 70 -15.01 -10.23 -3.40
N ARG A 71 -15.45 -9.56 -2.31
CA ARG A 71 -14.55 -9.12 -1.22
C ARG A 71 -13.88 -10.29 -0.53
N TYR A 72 -14.64 -11.35 -0.28
CA TYR A 72 -14.12 -12.55 0.35
C TYR A 72 -13.06 -13.23 -0.53
N LEU A 73 -13.30 -13.35 -1.84
CA LEU A 73 -12.32 -13.89 -2.79
C LEU A 73 -11.06 -13.03 -2.88
N GLU A 74 -11.19 -11.70 -3.00
CA GLU A 74 -10.03 -10.79 -3.01
C GLU A 74 -9.20 -10.94 -1.72
N ALA A 75 -9.86 -11.08 -0.56
CA ALA A 75 -9.17 -11.30 0.71
C ALA A 75 -8.46 -12.67 0.77
N LEU A 76 -9.06 -13.72 0.19
CA LEU A 76 -8.45 -15.04 0.10
C LEU A 76 -7.24 -15.04 -0.84
N GLU A 77 -7.34 -14.41 -2.01
CA GLU A 77 -6.24 -14.27 -2.98
C GLU A 77 -5.04 -13.58 -2.33
N ARG A 78 -5.25 -12.43 -1.67
CA ARG A 78 -4.17 -11.73 -0.93
C ARG A 78 -3.53 -12.57 0.16
N LYS A 79 -4.34 -13.41 0.84
CA LYS A 79 -3.83 -14.31 1.87
C LYS A 79 -3.00 -15.43 1.28
N ILE A 80 -3.39 -15.96 0.11
CA ILE A 80 -2.63 -16.97 -0.63
C ILE A 80 -1.27 -16.38 -1.03
N GLU A 81 -1.25 -15.19 -1.66
CA GLU A 81 -0.01 -14.50 -2.04
C GLU A 81 0.94 -14.33 -0.83
N THR A 82 0.41 -13.82 0.29
CA THR A 82 1.20 -13.64 1.53
C THR A 82 1.78 -14.96 2.05
N LEU A 83 1.02 -16.06 1.92
CA LEU A 83 1.49 -17.38 2.35
C LEU A 83 2.54 -17.94 1.40
N GLU A 84 2.38 -17.74 0.09
CA GLU A 84 3.35 -18.14 -0.93
C GLU A 84 4.69 -17.44 -0.73
N GLU A 85 4.68 -16.13 -0.47
CA GLU A 85 5.89 -15.35 -0.12
C GLU A 85 6.60 -15.93 1.12
N LYS A 86 5.85 -16.18 2.21
CA LYS A 86 6.42 -16.76 3.44
C LYS A 86 7.00 -18.14 3.24
N VAL A 87 6.35 -18.98 2.41
CA VAL A 87 6.86 -20.32 2.08
C VAL A 87 8.17 -20.21 1.31
N LEU A 88 8.27 -19.24 0.40
CA LEU A 88 9.52 -18.97 -0.33
C LEU A 88 10.65 -18.58 0.63
N GLU A 89 10.41 -17.59 1.50
CA GLU A 89 11.38 -17.13 2.51
C GLU A 89 11.84 -18.26 3.44
N LEU A 90 10.91 -19.09 3.91
CA LEU A 90 11.23 -20.25 4.75
C LEU A 90 12.07 -21.28 4.00
N THR A 91 11.74 -21.55 2.74
CA THR A 91 12.49 -22.50 1.91
C THR A 91 13.93 -22.03 1.68
N GLU A 92 14.11 -20.74 1.42
CA GLU A 92 15.44 -20.13 1.31
C GLU A 92 16.22 -20.19 2.63
N THR A 93 15.56 -19.90 3.74
CA THR A 93 16.15 -19.95 5.08
C THR A 93 16.60 -21.36 5.46
N VAL A 94 15.75 -22.37 5.25
CA VAL A 94 16.10 -23.78 5.46
C VAL A 94 17.25 -24.20 4.53
N GLY A 95 17.24 -23.77 3.27
CA GLY A 95 18.32 -24.01 2.32
C GLY A 95 19.64 -23.36 2.74
N ARG A 96 19.60 -22.18 3.36
CA ARG A 96 20.79 -21.51 3.94
C ARG A 96 21.29 -22.25 5.18
N ASN A 97 20.41 -22.59 6.11
CA ASN A 97 20.77 -23.32 7.34
C ASN A 97 21.39 -24.70 7.05
N ARG A 98 20.86 -25.42 6.05
CA ARG A 98 21.45 -26.69 5.58
C ARG A 98 22.83 -26.51 4.97
N ARG A 99 23.08 -25.44 4.21
CA ARG A 99 24.41 -25.13 3.64
C ARG A 99 25.42 -24.74 4.71
N GLU A 100 24.97 -24.09 5.78
CA GLU A 100 25.82 -23.64 6.90
C GLU A 100 26.00 -24.70 7.98
N GLY A 101 25.43 -25.91 7.83
CA GLY A 101 25.56 -26.99 8.81
C GLY A 101 24.90 -26.70 10.16
N ARG A 102 23.98 -25.72 10.23
CA ARG A 102 23.22 -25.42 11.44
C ARG A 102 22.08 -26.44 11.56
N LEU A 103 22.03 -27.18 12.66
CA LEU A 103 20.94 -28.12 12.95
C LEU A 103 19.60 -27.37 13.02
N ILE A 104 18.59 -27.93 12.35
CA ILE A 104 17.18 -27.50 12.39
C ILE A 104 16.62 -27.76 13.79
#